data_AF-A0A316WDS3-F1
#
_entry.id   AF-A0A316WDS3-F1
#
_cell.length_a   1.000
_cell.length_b   1.000
_cell.length_c   1.000
_cell.angle_alpha   90.00
_cell.angle_beta   90.00
_cell.angle_gamma   90.00
#
_symmetry.space_group_name_H-M   'P 1'
#
loop_
_entity.id
_entity.type
_entity.pdbx_description
1 polymer ?
#
loop_
_entity_poly.entity_id
_entity_poly.type
_entity_poly.pdbx_seq_one_letter_code
_entity_poly.pdbx_strand_id
1 'polypeptide(L)'
;AIKALKPVRVVVTENCGRDVWPFLQSLKIASDMGYKFACKIHSKKSPHISGGERWRRDLVNSIVGASAIKSVMDVFQDEDNCGIVAPRSALFYNNHSSVMVDNQEWVKNILDVSGNSGASVKYFIAGTMFWLRIDAFKSILNLPYGSEEFGPELGAIDGTLAHAFERVMPLLVEADGYKLILYGDEGSFTPY
;
A
#
# COMPACT_ATOMS: atom_id res chain seq x y z
N ALA A 1 1.33 -0.53 22.43
CA ALA A 1 1.96 -1.01 21.19
C ALA A 1 2.90 0.03 20.59
N ILE A 2 2.44 1.11 19.93
CA ILE A 2 3.33 2.09 19.26
C ILE A 2 4.38 2.72 20.20
N LYS A 3 3.98 3.10 21.43
CA LYS A 3 4.91 3.66 22.44
C LYS A 3 6.04 2.71 22.87
N ALA A 4 5.91 1.40 22.59
CA ALA A 4 6.91 0.39 22.92
C ALA A 4 7.95 0.21 21.81
N LEU A 5 7.69 0.68 20.59
CA LEU A 5 8.67 0.67 19.51
C LEU A 5 9.75 1.70 19.83
N LYS A 6 11.02 1.28 19.88
CA LYS A 6 12.17 2.18 20.04
C LYS A 6 13.32 1.69 19.15
N PRO A 7 14.09 2.59 18.52
CA PRO A 7 13.91 4.05 18.50
C PRO A 7 12.66 4.51 17.72
N VAL A 8 12.19 5.74 17.98
CA VAL A 8 11.06 6.35 17.26
C VAL A 8 11.55 7.58 16.51
N ARG A 9 11.14 7.70 15.25
CA ARG A 9 11.25 8.93 14.46
C ARG A 9 9.86 9.40 14.09
N VAL A 10 9.58 10.69 14.30
CA VAL A 10 8.34 11.34 13.87
C VAL A 10 8.64 12.14 12.61
N VAL A 11 7.87 11.89 11.56
CA VAL A 11 7.92 12.63 10.29
C VAL A 11 6.63 13.43 10.20
N VAL A 12 6.75 14.75 10.13
CA VAL A 12 5.61 15.65 9.95
C VAL A 12 5.47 15.96 8.47
N THR A 13 4.28 15.79 7.92
CA THR A 13 3.96 16.07 6.52
C THR A 13 2.75 16.97 6.42
N GLU A 14 2.58 17.59 5.26
CA GLU A 14 1.33 18.26 4.90
C GLU A 14 0.16 17.27 4.90
N ASN A 15 -1.05 17.77 5.13
CA ASN A 15 -2.28 16.97 5.10
C ASN A 15 -2.77 16.78 3.66
N CYS A 16 -1.98 16.06 2.86
CA CYS A 16 -2.21 15.76 1.46
C CYS A 16 -2.02 14.26 1.18
N GLY A 17 -2.66 13.75 0.12
CA GLY A 17 -2.44 12.38 -0.36
C GLY A 17 -2.76 11.24 0.62
N ARG A 18 -3.66 11.50 1.59
CA ARG A 18 -4.19 10.52 2.56
C ARG A 18 -3.08 9.77 3.30
N ASP A 19 -3.10 8.44 3.26
CA ASP A 19 -2.07 7.58 3.85
C ASP A 19 -0.90 7.31 2.89
N VAL A 20 -1.02 7.67 1.61
CA VAL A 20 -0.05 7.34 0.56
C VAL A 20 1.09 8.33 0.53
N TRP A 21 0.81 9.64 0.43
CA TRP A 21 1.86 10.65 0.44
C TRP A 21 2.76 10.60 1.69
N PRO A 22 2.22 10.64 2.94
CA PRO A 22 3.06 10.52 4.13
C PRO A 22 3.83 9.19 4.20
N PHE A 23 3.29 8.12 3.62
CA PHE A 23 4.00 6.85 3.49
C PHE A 23 5.18 6.95 2.54
N LEU A 24 5.02 7.51 1.33
CA LEU A 24 6.13 7.67 0.39
C LEU A 24 7.25 8.53 0.99
N GLN A 25 6.90 9.60 1.70
CA GLN A 25 7.87 10.43 2.43
C GLN A 25 8.61 9.63 3.52
N SER A 26 7.87 8.86 4.32
CA SER A 26 8.47 8.02 5.38
C SER A 26 9.34 6.90 4.81
N LEU A 27 8.91 6.29 3.70
CA LEU A 27 9.62 5.21 3.03
C LEU A 27 10.91 5.72 2.37
N LYS A 28 10.88 6.93 1.79
CA LYS A 28 12.08 7.58 1.26
C LYS A 28 13.13 7.78 2.35
N ILE A 29 12.72 8.32 3.52
CA ILE A 29 13.60 8.46 4.68
C ILE A 29 14.15 7.11 5.13
N ALA A 30 13.31 6.07 5.21
CA ALA A 30 13.75 4.73 5.60
C ALA A 30 14.75 4.12 4.59
N SER A 31 14.51 4.34 3.30
CA SER A 31 15.42 3.94 2.21
C SER A 31 16.78 4.62 2.34
N ASP A 32 16.80 5.94 2.54
CA ASP A 32 18.04 6.72 2.70
C ASP A 32 18.81 6.36 3.99
N MET A 33 18.11 5.83 5.00
CA MET A 33 18.70 5.28 6.23
C MET A 33 19.21 3.84 6.09
N GLY A 34 19.03 3.19 4.94
CA GLY A 34 19.51 1.84 4.67
C GLY A 34 18.63 0.71 5.25
N TYR A 35 17.37 0.99 5.60
CA TYR A 35 16.44 -0.08 5.96
C TYR A 35 16.14 -0.95 4.73
N LYS A 36 15.99 -2.26 4.95
CA LYS A 36 15.72 -3.24 3.87
C LYS A 36 14.24 -3.58 3.74
N PHE A 37 13.55 -3.65 4.87
CA PHE A 37 12.15 -4.05 4.96
C PHE A 37 11.36 -3.03 5.77
N ALA A 38 10.07 -2.88 5.46
CA ALA A 38 9.15 -2.04 6.20
C ALA A 38 7.80 -2.72 6.39
N CYS A 39 7.09 -2.33 7.44
CA CYS A 39 5.69 -2.67 7.69
C CYS A 39 4.87 -1.39 7.62
N LYS A 40 3.97 -1.27 6.64
CA LYS A 40 3.04 -0.16 6.52
C LYS A 40 1.74 -0.51 7.22
N ILE A 41 1.41 0.25 8.27
CA ILE A 41 0.11 0.24 8.94
C ILE A 41 -0.37 1.68 9.11
N HIS A 42 -1.68 1.90 9.08
CA HIS A 42 -2.26 3.21 9.38
C HIS A 42 -3.54 3.08 10.20
N SER A 43 -4.05 4.19 10.74
CA SER A 43 -5.18 4.17 11.67
C SER A 43 -6.54 3.85 11.03
N LYS A 44 -6.59 3.57 9.72
CA LYS A 44 -7.77 3.40 8.84
C LYS A 44 -9.09 3.74 9.54
N LYS A 45 -9.55 4.98 9.38
CA LYS A 45 -10.88 5.41 9.83
C LYS A 45 -11.82 5.36 8.63
N SER A 46 -12.76 4.41 8.66
CA SER A 46 -13.86 4.33 7.69
C SER A 46 -15.17 4.71 8.39
N PRO A 47 -15.41 5.99 8.71
CA PRO A 47 -16.59 6.41 9.47
C PRO A 47 -17.91 6.11 8.75
N HIS A 48 -17.86 5.92 7.44
CA HIS A 48 -19.03 5.65 6.59
C HIS A 48 -19.36 4.16 6.43
N ILE A 49 -18.53 3.23 6.93
CA ILE A 49 -18.74 1.78 6.77
C ILE A 49 -19.21 1.18 8.10
N SER A 50 -20.41 0.61 8.11
CA SER A 50 -20.87 -0.23 9.23
C SER A 50 -19.94 -1.42 9.40
N GLY A 51 -19.25 -1.53 10.55
CA GLY A 51 -18.24 -2.57 10.78
C GLY A 51 -16.78 -2.15 10.54
N GLY A 52 -16.50 -0.89 10.20
CA GLY A 52 -15.13 -0.39 9.94
C GLY A 52 -14.11 -0.62 11.06
N GLU A 53 -14.53 -0.58 12.33
CA GLU A 53 -13.65 -0.89 13.48
C GLU A 53 -13.24 -2.36 13.55
N ARG A 54 -14.15 -3.28 13.19
CA ARG A 54 -13.84 -4.71 13.11
C ARG A 54 -12.88 -4.95 11.96
N TRP A 55 -13.17 -4.41 10.78
CA TRP A 55 -12.27 -4.47 9.63
C TRP A 55 -10.87 -3.95 9.97
N ARG A 56 -10.77 -2.78 10.64
CA ARG A 56 -9.50 -2.20 11.05
C ARG A 56 -8.72 -3.12 11.98
N ARG A 57 -9.36 -3.67 13.01
CA ARG A 57 -8.72 -4.60 13.96
C ARG A 57 -8.26 -5.87 13.26
N ASP A 58 -9.10 -6.44 12.40
CA ASP A 58 -8.81 -7.68 11.69
C ASP A 58 -7.65 -7.47 10.69
N LEU A 59 -7.61 -6.33 9.98
CA LEU A 59 -6.52 -5.93 9.08
C LEU A 59 -5.19 -5.67 9.81
N VAL A 60 -5.22 -5.00 10.97
CA VAL A 60 -3.99 -4.78 11.74
C VAL A 60 -3.49 -6.11 12.32
N ASN A 61 -4.37 -6.91 12.91
CA ASN A 61 -4.00 -8.21 13.47
C ASN A 61 -3.48 -9.17 12.40
N SER A 62 -4.03 -9.13 11.19
CA SER A 62 -3.54 -9.95 10.09
C SER A 62 -2.12 -9.55 9.65
N ILE A 63 -1.64 -8.35 9.99
CA ILE A 63 -0.31 -7.86 9.58
C ILE A 63 0.74 -7.98 10.70
N VAL A 64 0.37 -7.68 11.94
CA VAL A 64 1.31 -7.65 13.08
C VAL A 64 1.07 -8.75 14.11
N GLY A 65 0.16 -9.69 13.83
CA GLY A 65 -0.02 -10.90 14.63
C GLY A 65 1.23 -11.79 14.59
N ALA A 66 1.49 -12.53 15.66
CA ALA A 66 2.71 -13.35 15.76
C ALA A 66 2.87 -14.37 14.61
N SER A 67 1.77 -14.99 14.18
CA SER A 67 1.75 -15.89 13.02
C SER A 67 2.07 -15.16 11.72
N ALA A 68 1.47 -13.99 11.51
CA ALA A 68 1.72 -13.15 10.33
C ALA A 68 3.17 -12.70 10.25
N ILE A 69 3.75 -12.22 11.37
CA ILE A 69 5.15 -11.83 11.44
C ILE A 69 6.05 -13.02 11.10
N LYS A 70 5.78 -14.22 11.63
CA LYS A 70 6.53 -15.43 11.28
C LYS A 70 6.45 -15.71 9.77
N SER A 71 5.25 -15.74 9.19
CA SER A 71 5.07 -15.97 7.75
C SER A 71 5.81 -14.94 6.89
N VAL A 72 5.78 -13.66 7.26
CA VAL A 72 6.47 -12.59 6.54
C VAL A 72 7.99 -12.76 6.63
N MET A 73 8.52 -13.12 7.81
CA MET A 73 9.96 -13.36 7.98
C MET A 73 10.43 -14.56 7.15
N ASP A 74 9.68 -15.66 7.19
CA ASP A 74 9.97 -16.86 6.40
C ASP A 74 10.00 -16.49 4.89
N VAL A 75 9.02 -15.74 4.40
CA VAL A 75 8.97 -15.26 3.00
C VAL A 75 10.18 -14.39 2.63
N PHE A 76 10.55 -13.41 3.47
CA PHE A 76 11.69 -12.55 3.14
C PHE A 76 13.04 -13.26 3.22
N GLN A 77 13.13 -14.37 3.96
CA GLN A 77 14.31 -15.24 4.02
C GLN A 77 14.44 -16.14 2.80
N ASP A 78 13.31 -16.68 2.31
CA ASP A 78 13.31 -17.67 1.24
C ASP A 78 13.21 -17.06 -0.17
N GLU A 79 12.63 -15.87 -0.31
CA GLU A 79 12.35 -15.23 -1.60
C GLU A 79 13.03 -13.85 -1.73
N ASP A 80 14.21 -13.84 -2.35
CA ASP A 80 15.00 -12.63 -2.58
C ASP A 80 14.28 -11.58 -3.42
N ASN A 81 13.42 -12.00 -4.36
CA ASN A 81 12.62 -11.10 -5.18
C ASN A 81 11.21 -10.86 -4.64
N CYS A 82 10.93 -11.16 -3.37
CA CYS A 82 9.68 -10.72 -2.74
C CYS A 82 9.69 -9.20 -2.52
N GLY A 83 8.74 -8.48 -3.11
CA GLY A 83 8.58 -7.03 -3.00
C GLY A 83 7.49 -6.60 -2.02
N ILE A 84 6.33 -7.26 -2.07
CA ILE A 84 5.21 -7.03 -1.15
C ILE A 84 4.79 -8.35 -0.51
N VAL A 85 4.55 -8.34 0.80
CA VAL A 85 3.91 -9.43 1.54
C VAL A 85 2.64 -8.91 2.21
N ALA A 86 1.49 -9.46 1.82
CA ALA A 86 0.19 -8.96 2.27
C ALA A 86 -0.75 -10.12 2.68
N PRO A 87 -1.71 -9.89 3.58
CA PRO A 87 -2.71 -10.89 3.89
C PRO A 87 -3.62 -11.11 2.68
N ARG A 88 -3.95 -12.35 2.35
CA ARG A 88 -4.84 -12.71 1.24
C ARG A 88 -6.20 -12.02 1.33
N SER A 89 -6.71 -11.82 2.54
CA SER A 89 -7.94 -11.08 2.81
C SER A 89 -7.94 -9.61 2.38
N ALA A 90 -6.77 -9.02 2.10
CA ALA A 90 -6.63 -7.65 1.61
C ALA A 90 -6.42 -7.56 0.09
N LEU A 91 -6.32 -8.68 -0.62
CA LEU A 91 -6.21 -8.69 -2.08
C LEU A 91 -7.58 -8.45 -2.71
N PHE A 92 -7.67 -7.45 -3.58
CA PHE A 92 -8.87 -7.16 -4.36
C PHE A 92 -8.56 -7.28 -5.84
N TYR A 93 -9.41 -7.99 -6.57
CA TYR A 93 -9.32 -8.11 -8.00
C TYR A 93 -10.05 -6.96 -8.68
N ASN A 94 -9.45 -6.43 -9.73
CA ASN A 94 -10.06 -5.44 -10.59
C ASN A 94 -10.95 -6.12 -11.64
N ASN A 95 -11.95 -6.87 -11.17
CA ASN A 95 -12.89 -7.62 -12.01
C ASN A 95 -14.25 -6.93 -12.15
N HIS A 96 -14.50 -5.87 -11.38
CA HIS A 96 -15.71 -5.05 -11.43
C HIS A 96 -15.38 -3.64 -11.90
N SER A 97 -16.16 -3.16 -12.87
CA SER A 97 -15.98 -1.84 -13.47
C SER A 97 -15.99 -0.70 -12.44
N SER A 98 -16.78 -0.81 -11.37
CA SER A 98 -16.91 0.18 -10.29
C SER A 98 -15.62 0.45 -9.51
N VAL A 99 -14.69 -0.50 -9.47
CA VAL A 99 -13.46 -0.43 -8.63
C VAL A 99 -12.45 0.59 -9.14
N MET A 100 -12.51 0.91 -10.44
CA MET A 100 -11.55 1.76 -11.13
C MET A 100 -12.13 3.02 -11.75
N VAL A 101 -13.46 3.17 -11.85
CA VAL A 101 -14.12 4.25 -12.63
C VAL A 101 -13.49 5.61 -12.34
N ASP A 102 -13.42 5.99 -11.08
CA ASP A 102 -12.97 7.33 -10.70
C ASP A 102 -11.43 7.47 -10.74
N ASN A 103 -10.69 6.36 -10.81
CA ASN A 103 -9.23 6.31 -10.78
C ASN A 103 -8.58 6.15 -12.16
N GLN A 104 -9.36 5.93 -13.23
CA GLN A 104 -8.81 5.51 -14.53
C GLN A 104 -7.79 6.50 -15.09
N GLU A 105 -8.07 7.79 -14.99
CA GLU A 105 -7.19 8.84 -15.52
C GLU A 105 -5.86 8.88 -14.77
N TRP A 106 -5.90 8.87 -13.44
CA TRP A 106 -4.69 8.86 -12.61
C TRP A 106 -3.90 7.56 -12.77
N VAL A 107 -4.57 6.41 -12.83
CA VAL A 107 -3.91 5.13 -13.08
C VAL A 107 -3.19 5.16 -14.42
N LYS A 108 -3.88 5.60 -15.48
CA LYS A 108 -3.27 5.76 -16.80
C LYS A 108 -2.05 6.68 -16.75
N ASN A 109 -2.18 7.83 -16.07
CA ASN A 109 -1.09 8.79 -15.93
C ASN A 109 0.13 8.17 -15.22
N ILE A 110 -0.06 7.46 -14.10
CA ILE A 110 1.04 6.79 -13.40
C ILE A 110 1.69 5.72 -14.27
N LEU A 111 0.89 4.92 -14.99
CA LEU A 111 1.42 3.89 -15.89
C LEU A 111 2.23 4.53 -17.03
N ASP A 112 1.77 5.62 -17.61
CA ASP A 112 2.49 6.34 -18.66
C ASP A 112 3.82 6.92 -18.14
N VAL A 113 3.79 7.59 -16.98
CA VAL A 113 4.98 8.22 -16.37
C VAL A 113 5.99 7.19 -15.86
N SER A 114 5.53 6.02 -15.42
CA SER A 114 6.39 4.92 -14.96
C SER A 114 6.95 4.06 -16.09
N GLY A 115 6.60 4.33 -17.35
CA GLY A 115 7.03 3.53 -18.50
C GLY A 115 6.26 2.20 -18.67
N ASN A 116 5.12 2.05 -18.01
CA ASN A 116 4.23 0.88 -18.05
C ASN A 116 2.95 1.15 -18.85
N SER A 117 3.00 2.04 -19.85
CA SER A 117 1.86 2.36 -20.72
C SER A 117 1.20 1.10 -21.28
N GLY A 118 -0.14 1.04 -21.17
CA GLY A 118 -0.94 -0.08 -21.66
C GLY A 118 -0.95 -1.31 -20.75
N ALA A 119 -0.21 -1.32 -19.65
CA ALA A 119 -0.33 -2.36 -18.63
C ALA A 119 -1.74 -2.34 -17.99
N SER A 120 -2.23 -3.50 -17.58
CA SER A 120 -3.54 -3.64 -16.96
C SER A 120 -3.41 -4.01 -15.49
N VAL A 121 -4.00 -3.18 -14.62
CA VAL A 121 -4.09 -3.44 -13.18
C VAL A 121 -5.05 -4.59 -12.94
N LYS A 122 -4.52 -5.75 -12.53
CA LYS A 122 -5.32 -6.97 -12.26
C LYS A 122 -5.86 -7.03 -10.84
N TYR A 123 -5.07 -6.55 -9.88
CA TYR A 123 -5.40 -6.58 -8.46
C TYR A 123 -4.62 -5.51 -7.70
N PHE A 124 -5.07 -5.24 -6.48
CA PHE A 124 -4.43 -4.31 -5.56
C PHE A 124 -4.59 -4.76 -4.11
N ILE A 125 -3.83 -4.13 -3.20
CA ILE A 125 -3.95 -4.38 -1.75
C ILE A 125 -4.80 -3.29 -1.12
N ALA A 126 -6.05 -3.63 -0.82
CA ALA A 126 -7.02 -2.69 -0.26
C ALA A 126 -6.65 -2.23 1.15
N GLY A 127 -6.82 -0.94 1.38
CA GLY A 127 -6.41 -0.27 2.60
C GLY A 127 -4.90 -0.15 2.76
N THR A 128 -4.10 -0.37 1.71
CA THR A 128 -2.66 -0.04 1.68
C THR A 128 -1.88 -0.41 2.95
N MET A 129 -2.17 -1.55 3.57
CA MET A 129 -1.38 -2.07 4.70
C MET A 129 -0.75 -3.40 4.29
N PHE A 130 0.57 -3.47 4.38
CA PHE A 130 1.36 -4.62 3.95
C PHE A 130 2.79 -4.50 4.46
N TRP A 131 3.53 -5.60 4.38
CA TRP A 131 4.98 -5.59 4.51
C TRP A 131 5.61 -5.43 3.13
N LEU A 132 6.79 -4.81 3.08
CA LEU A 132 7.49 -4.57 1.82
C LEU A 132 9.00 -4.69 1.97
N ARG A 133 9.66 -5.07 0.87
CA ARG A 133 11.08 -4.84 0.63
C ARG A 133 11.24 -3.44 0.04
N ILE A 134 12.04 -2.59 0.67
CA ILE A 134 12.16 -1.17 0.30
C ILE A 134 12.74 -1.01 -1.11
N ASP A 135 13.67 -1.88 -1.50
CA ASP A 135 14.26 -1.87 -2.85
C ASP A 135 13.21 -2.05 -3.96
N ALA A 136 12.13 -2.77 -3.70
CA ALA A 136 11.05 -2.99 -4.65
C ALA A 136 10.20 -1.74 -4.91
N PHE A 137 10.35 -0.70 -4.09
CA PHE A 137 9.61 0.56 -4.22
C PHE A 137 10.48 1.70 -4.79
N LYS A 138 11.71 1.42 -5.23
CA LYS A 138 12.62 2.45 -5.74
C LYS A 138 12.06 3.22 -6.94
N SER A 139 11.47 2.54 -7.92
CA SER A 139 10.82 3.20 -9.07
C SER A 139 9.67 4.10 -8.62
N ILE A 140 8.81 3.58 -7.74
CA ILE A 140 7.65 4.27 -7.17
C ILE A 140 8.08 5.55 -6.43
N LEU A 141 9.15 5.48 -5.63
CA LEU A 141 9.70 6.62 -4.90
C LEU A 141 10.32 7.70 -5.80
N ASN A 142 10.67 7.35 -7.06
CA ASN A 142 11.26 8.27 -8.03
C ASN A 142 10.22 8.84 -9.02
N LEU A 143 8.94 8.50 -8.87
CA LEU A 143 7.89 9.10 -9.68
C LEU A 143 7.79 10.61 -9.39
N PRO A 144 7.50 11.44 -10.40
CA PRO A 144 7.53 12.89 -10.31
C PRO A 144 6.24 13.47 -9.69
N TYR A 145 5.80 12.92 -8.56
CA TYR A 145 4.62 13.40 -7.84
C TYR A 145 5.05 14.02 -6.51
N GLY A 146 4.63 15.26 -6.28
CA GLY A 146 4.80 16.01 -5.06
C GLY A 146 3.48 16.22 -4.31
N SER A 147 3.53 17.01 -3.23
CA SER A 147 2.32 17.36 -2.47
C SER A 147 1.31 18.15 -3.30
N GLU A 148 1.77 18.89 -4.32
CA GLU A 148 0.92 19.63 -5.25
C GLU A 148 0.01 18.69 -6.06
N GLU A 149 0.54 17.62 -6.65
CA GLU A 149 -0.27 16.65 -7.41
C GLU A 149 -1.18 15.82 -6.52
N PHE A 150 -0.72 15.46 -5.31
CA PHE A 150 -1.56 14.74 -4.34
C PHE A 150 -2.74 15.59 -3.84
N GLY A 151 -2.57 16.91 -3.81
CA GLY A 151 -3.58 17.87 -3.38
C GLY A 151 -3.96 17.75 -1.89
N PRO A 152 -4.69 18.75 -1.36
CA PRO A 152 -5.14 18.72 0.04
C PRO A 152 -6.13 17.57 0.28
N GLU A 153 -6.09 16.99 1.48
CA GLU A 153 -7.08 16.00 1.89
C GLU A 153 -8.43 16.68 2.18
N LEU A 154 -9.39 16.45 1.29
CA LEU A 154 -10.75 17.04 1.33
C LEU A 154 -11.85 16.02 1.63
N GLY A 155 -11.51 14.78 2.02
CA GLY A 155 -12.49 13.73 2.34
C GLY A 155 -13.03 12.99 1.12
N ALA A 156 -12.33 13.04 -0.02
CA ALA A 156 -12.72 12.30 -1.22
C ALA A 156 -12.76 10.79 -0.92
N ILE A 157 -13.84 10.14 -1.38
CA ILE A 157 -14.08 8.71 -1.13
C ILE A 157 -13.38 7.84 -2.18
N ASP A 158 -13.23 8.34 -3.41
CA ASP A 158 -12.43 7.70 -4.47
C ASP A 158 -11.87 8.75 -5.47
N GLY A 159 -11.09 8.33 -6.47
CA GLY A 159 -10.69 9.14 -7.63
C GLY A 159 -9.53 10.13 -7.40
N THR A 160 -8.77 9.92 -6.33
CA THR A 160 -7.59 10.76 -6.03
C THR A 160 -6.32 10.08 -6.50
N LEU A 161 -5.23 10.84 -6.63
CA LEU A 161 -3.91 10.27 -6.89
C LEU A 161 -3.52 9.20 -5.85
N ALA A 162 -3.89 9.39 -4.57
CA ALA A 162 -3.67 8.40 -3.52
C ALA A 162 -4.40 7.07 -3.78
N HIS A 163 -5.66 7.14 -4.25
CA HIS A 163 -6.41 5.93 -4.62
C HIS A 163 -5.80 5.26 -5.85
N ALA A 164 -5.36 6.02 -6.86
CA ALA A 164 -4.67 5.46 -8.01
C ALA A 164 -3.36 4.75 -7.62
N PHE A 165 -2.57 5.34 -6.73
CA PHE A 165 -1.38 4.68 -6.16
C PHE A 165 -1.71 3.37 -5.45
N GLU A 166 -2.77 3.33 -4.63
CA GLU A 166 -3.27 2.10 -4.01
C GLU A 166 -3.54 1.01 -5.06
N ARG A 167 -4.11 1.37 -6.22
CA ARG A 167 -4.41 0.43 -7.31
C ARG A 167 -3.15 -0.08 -8.02
N VAL A 168 -2.16 0.78 -8.28
CA VAL A 168 -1.01 0.42 -9.16
C VAL A 168 0.20 -0.14 -8.43
N MET A 169 0.33 0.06 -7.11
CA MET A 169 1.55 -0.35 -6.37
C MET A 169 1.99 -1.79 -6.65
N PRO A 170 1.12 -2.83 -6.58
CA PRO A 170 1.55 -4.19 -6.87
C PRO A 170 2.03 -4.37 -8.31
N LEU A 171 1.37 -3.76 -9.28
CA LEU A 171 1.78 -3.82 -10.69
C LEU A 171 3.15 -3.20 -10.89
N LEU A 172 3.41 -2.02 -10.31
CA LEU A 172 4.71 -1.35 -10.45
C LEU A 172 5.84 -2.16 -9.78
N VAL A 173 5.57 -2.75 -8.62
CA VAL A 173 6.51 -3.68 -7.96
C VAL A 173 6.81 -4.90 -8.85
N GLU A 174 5.78 -5.46 -9.49
CA GLU A 174 5.93 -6.60 -10.40
C GLU A 174 6.66 -6.25 -11.69
N ALA A 175 6.44 -5.04 -12.23
CA ALA A 175 7.15 -4.52 -13.39
C ALA A 175 8.66 -4.39 -13.14
N ASP A 176 9.06 -4.12 -11.89
CA ASP A 176 10.46 -4.07 -11.46
C ASP A 176 11.05 -5.48 -11.16
N GLY A 177 10.33 -6.56 -11.46
CA GLY A 177 10.79 -7.94 -11.31
C GLY A 177 10.63 -8.53 -9.91
N TYR A 178 9.91 -7.84 -9.02
CA TYR A 178 9.56 -8.36 -7.70
C TYR A 178 8.21 -9.08 -7.70
N LYS A 179 7.93 -9.83 -6.64
CA LYS A 179 6.68 -10.57 -6.46
C LYS A 179 5.83 -9.97 -5.34
N LEU A 180 4.52 -10.04 -5.53
CA LEU A 180 3.54 -10.02 -4.44
C LEU A 180 3.37 -11.45 -3.89
N ILE A 181 3.57 -11.62 -2.59
CA ILE A 181 3.33 -12.89 -1.88
C ILE A 181 2.20 -12.69 -0.87
N LEU A 182 1.26 -13.63 -0.87
CA LEU A 182 0.07 -13.58 -0.02
C LEU A 182 0.09 -14.70 1.01
N TYR A 183 -0.31 -14.39 2.23
CA TYR A 183 -0.45 -15.36 3.33
C TYR A 183 -1.84 -15.33 3.95
N GLY A 184 -2.18 -16.39 4.68
CA GLY A 184 -3.50 -16.55 5.30
C GLY A 184 -4.61 -16.87 4.30
N ASP A 185 -5.83 -16.94 4.83
CA ASP A 185 -7.03 -17.32 4.10
C ASP A 185 -7.70 -16.14 3.39
N GLU A 186 -8.65 -16.44 2.51
CA GLU A 186 -9.52 -15.44 1.91
C GLU A 186 -10.36 -14.71 2.96
N GLY A 187 -10.51 -13.40 2.80
CA GLY A 187 -11.28 -12.56 3.70
C GLY A 187 -12.78 -12.73 3.47
N SER A 188 -13.57 -12.76 4.55
CA SER A 188 -15.03 -12.85 4.46
C SER A 188 -15.74 -11.49 4.28
N PHE A 189 -14.99 -10.39 4.08
CA PHE A 189 -15.55 -9.03 4.03
C PHE A 189 -14.91 -8.22 2.91
N THR A 190 -15.76 -7.64 2.05
CA THR A 190 -15.38 -6.73 0.97
C THR A 190 -16.03 -5.36 1.21
N PRO A 191 -15.25 -4.28 1.42
CA PRO A 191 -15.79 -2.93 1.58
C PRO A 191 -16.10 -2.23 0.24
N TYR A 192 -15.76 -2.87 -0.89
CA TYR A 192 -16.01 -2.41 -2.26
C TYR A 192 -17.07 -3.29 -2.91
#